data_AF-A0A4R3NCE2-F1
#
_entry.id   AF-A0A4R3NCE2-F1
#
_cell.length_a   1.000
_cell.length_b   1.000
_cell.length_c   1.000
_cell.angle_alpha   90.00
_cell.angle_beta   90.00
_cell.angle_gamma   90.00
#
_symmetry.space_group_name_H-M   'P 1'
#
loop_
_entity.id
_entity.type
_entity.pdbx_description
1 polymer ?
#
loop_
_entity_poly.entity_id
_entity_poly.type
_entity_poly.pdbx_seq_one_letter_code
_entity_poly.pdbx_strand_id
1 'polypeptide(L)' 'MSDNKIAITQIIKAMQRDAEDIMNQVDLAAEDIGQGRRNSAIGALAPVDATIERLASLLAAARAIHRVAAMD' A
#
# COMPACT_ATOMS: atom_id res chain seq x y z
N MET A 1 -20.72 -10.99 -12.35
CA MET A 1 -19.57 -11.15 -11.43
C MET A 1 -20.13 -10.96 -10.02
N SER A 2 -19.85 -11.82 -9.05
CA SER A 2 -20.40 -11.63 -7.69
C SER A 2 -19.87 -10.32 -7.08
N ASP A 3 -20.68 -9.65 -6.26
CA ASP A 3 -20.33 -8.38 -5.63
C ASP A 3 -19.03 -8.49 -4.81
N ASN A 4 -18.81 -9.64 -4.16
CA ASN A 4 -17.57 -9.97 -3.45
C ASN A 4 -16.33 -9.97 -4.37
N LYS A 5 -16.45 -10.49 -5.60
CA LYS A 5 -15.36 -10.49 -6.57
C LYS A 5 -15.07 -9.07 -7.08
N ILE A 6 -16.09 -8.22 -7.24
CA ILE A 6 -15.92 -6.80 -7.57
C ILE A 6 -15.18 -6.10 -6.43
N ALA A 7 -15.62 -6.26 -5.18
CA ALA A 7 -15.02 -5.64 -4.01
C ALA A 7 -13.55 -6.03 -3.82
N ILE A 8 -13.23 -7.32 -3.86
CA ILE A 8 -11.84 -7.82 -3.75
C ILE A 8 -10.96 -7.24 -4.88
N THR A 9 -11.49 -7.17 -6.10
CA THR A 9 -10.75 -6.59 -7.24
C THR A 9 -10.39 -5.12 -7.00
N GLN A 10 -11.32 -4.32 -6.46
CA GLN A 10 -11.05 -2.91 -6.15
C GLN A 10 -10.06 -2.74 -5.00
N ILE A 11 -10.13 -3.60 -3.98
CA ILE A 11 -9.17 -3.60 -2.88
C ILE A 11 -7.76 -3.90 -3.39
N ILE A 12 -7.60 -4.91 -4.24
CA ILE A 12 -6.29 -5.25 -4.83
C ILE A 12 -5.73 -4.07 -5.63
N LYS A 13 -6.57 -3.38 -6.42
CA LYS A 13 -6.15 -2.17 -7.15
C LYS A 13 -5.70 -1.04 -6.22
N ALA A 14 -6.40 -0.85 -5.10
CA ALA A 14 -5.99 0.13 -4.10
C ALA A 14 -4.64 -0.23 -3.46
N MET A 15 -4.40 -1.52 -3.17
CA MET A 15 -3.13 -2.02 -2.66
C MET A 15 -1.98 -1.86 -3.67
N GLN A 16 -2.25 -2.05 -4.97
CA GLN A 16 -1.24 -1.81 -6.02
C GLN A 16 -0.79 -0.36 -6.03
N ARG A 17 -1.73 0.58 -5.91
CA ARG A 17 -1.42 2.01 -5.82
C ARG A 17 -0.61 2.35 -4.56
N ASP A 18 -0.98 1.78 -3.41
CA ASP A 18 -0.22 1.95 -2.17
C ASP A 18 1.22 1.42 -2.29
N ALA A 19 1.40 0.26 -2.91
CA ALA A 19 2.71 -0.32 -3.12
C ALA A 19 3.57 0.56 -4.06
N GLU A 20 2.98 1.10 -5.12
CA GLU A 20 3.64 2.06 -6.01
C GLU A 20 4.06 3.33 -5.28
N ASP A 21 3.17 3.89 -4.45
CA ASP A 21 3.47 5.08 -3.64
C ASP A 21 4.64 4.82 -2.67
N ILE A 22 4.68 3.65 -2.01
CA ILE A 22 5.81 3.25 -1.14
C ILE A 22 7.11 3.18 -1.94
N MET A 23 7.09 2.50 -3.09
CA MET A 23 8.30 2.34 -3.91
C MET A 23 8.82 3.70 -4.40
N ASN A 24 7.93 4.59 -4.83
CA ASN A 24 8.30 5.95 -5.25
C ASN A 24 8.97 6.75 -4.13
N GLN A 25 8.50 6.62 -2.87
CA GLN A 25 9.12 7.29 -1.73
C GLN A 25 10.48 6.69 -1.36
N VAL A 26 10.63 5.37 -1.46
CA VAL A 26 11.92 4.69 -1.24
C VAL A 26 12.94 5.10 -2.31
N ASP A 27 12.53 5.18 -3.57
CA ASP A 27 13.39 5.64 -4.67
C ASP A 27 13.82 7.09 -4.47
N LEU A 28 12.90 7.97 -4.05
CA LEU A 28 13.23 9.36 -3.70
C LEU A 28 14.25 9.44 -2.55
N ALA A 29 14.06 8.65 -1.50
CA ALA A 29 15.00 8.59 -0.38
C ALA A 29 16.39 8.09 -0.82
N ALA A 30 16.42 7.10 -1.72
CA ALA A 30 17.65 6.56 -2.30
C ALA A 30 18.38 7.59 -3.17
N GLU A 31 17.65 8.40 -3.93
CA GLU A 31 18.23 9.52 -4.69
C GLU A 31 18.82 10.58 -3.75
N ASP A 32 18.05 10.99 -2.74
CA ASP A 32 18.47 12.02 -1.77
C ASP A 32 19.74 11.61 -1.01
N ILE A 33 19.83 10.34 -0.58
CA ILE A 33 21.02 9.86 0.12
C ILE A 33 22.23 9.80 -0.81
N GLY A 34 22.05 9.42 -2.08
CA GLY A 34 23.10 9.42 -3.09
C GLY A 34 23.66 10.82 -3.37
N GLN A 35 22.85 11.85 -3.17
CA GLN A 35 23.23 13.27 -3.33
C GLN A 35 23.68 13.92 -1.99
N GLY A 36 23.85 13.13 -0.92
CA GLY A 36 24.31 13.60 0.39
C GLY A 36 23.25 14.31 1.23
N ARG A 37 22.00 14.37 0.79
CA ARG A 37 20.87 15.03 1.48
C ARG A 37 20.21 14.10 2.49
N ARG A 38 20.88 13.82 3.61
CA ARG A 38 20.39 12.88 4.65
C ARG A 38 19.01 13.25 5.21
N ASN A 39 18.76 14.52 5.51
CA ASN A 39 17.48 14.94 6.09
C ASN A 39 16.34 14.83 5.08
N SER A 40 16.60 15.12 3.80
CA SER A 40 15.62 14.94 2.73
C SER A 40 15.28 13.46 2.55
N ALA A 41 16.29 12.59 2.58
CA ALA A 41 16.08 11.14 2.48
C ALA A 41 15.19 10.60 3.61
N ILE A 42 15.39 11.02 4.86
CA ILE A 42 14.52 10.65 5.98
C ILE A 42 13.12 11.25 5.82
N GLY A 43 13.02 12.50 5.36
CA GLY A 43 11.75 13.17 5.10
C GLY A 43 10.91 12.47 4.03
N ALA A 44 11.54 11.95 2.97
CA ALA A 44 10.88 11.16 1.93
C ALA A 44 10.27 9.85 2.48
N LEU A 45 10.83 9.28 3.54
CA LEU A 45 10.28 8.07 4.17
C LEU A 45 9.13 8.35 5.15
N ALA A 46 8.93 9.60 5.58
CA ALA A 46 7.88 9.96 6.54
C ALA A 46 6.45 9.52 6.14
N PRO A 47 6.00 9.63 4.88
CA PRO A 47 4.66 9.15 4.50
C PRO A 47 4.54 7.61 4.38
N VAL A 48 5.65 6.86 4.40
CA VAL A 48 5.64 5.41 4.15
C VAL A 48 4.85 4.65 5.23
N ASP A 49 4.96 5.06 6.49
CA ASP A 49 4.28 4.39 7.61
C ASP A 49 2.76 4.36 7.40
N ALA A 50 2.16 5.50 7.08
CA ALA A 50 0.71 5.61 6.84
C ALA A 50 0.26 4.73 5.65
N THR A 51 1.07 4.66 4.59
CA THR A 51 0.77 3.83 3.43
C THR A 51 0.87 2.34 3.74
N ILE A 52 1.85 1.92 4.55
CA ILE A 52 1.98 0.53 5.02
C ILE A 52 0.78 0.14 5.89
N GLU A 53 0.36 1.01 6.81
CA GLU A 53 -0.81 0.77 7.67
C GLU A 53 -2.09 0.63 6.83
N ARG A 54 -2.25 1.46 5.80
CA ARG A 54 -3.37 1.37 4.86
C ARG A 54 -3.34 0.06 4.07
N LEU A 55 -2.18 -0.35 3.55
CA LEU A 55 -2.02 -1.60 2.82
C LEU A 55 -2.36 -2.83 3.68
N ALA A 56 -1.90 -2.84 4.94
CA ALA A 56 -2.24 -3.90 5.89
C ALA A 56 -3.75 -3.96 6.17
N SER A 57 -4.39 -2.80 6.31
CA SER A 57 -5.84 -2.69 6.52
C SER A 57 -6.64 -3.21 5.31
N LEU A 58 -6.21 -2.88 4.10
CA LEU A 58 -6.81 -3.39 2.86
C LEU A 58 -6.68 -4.92 2.73
N LEU A 59 -5.51 -5.47 3.08
CA LEU A 59 -5.31 -6.92 3.10
C LEU A 59 -6.24 -7.62 4.10
N ALA A 60 -6.42 -7.03 5.30
CA ALA A 60 -7.35 -7.54 6.29
C ALA A 60 -8.81 -7.53 5.77
N ALA A 61 -9.23 -6.44 5.11
CA ALA A 61 -10.55 -6.33 4.51
C ALA A 61 -10.78 -7.37 3.40
N ALA A 62 -9.83 -7.55 2.48
CA ALA A 62 -9.92 -8.55 1.42
C ALA A 62 -10.08 -9.98 1.99
N ARG A 63 -9.30 -10.31 3.03
CA ARG A 63 -9.40 -11.60 3.74
C ARG A 63 -10.75 -11.78 4.42
N ALA A 64 -11.29 -10.73 5.03
CA ALA A 64 -12.60 -10.77 5.67
C ALA A 64 -13.72 -11.03 4.65
N ILE A 65 -13.74 -10.29 3.53
CA ILE A 65 -14.73 -10.47 2.45
C ILE A 65 -14.64 -11.89 1.88
N HIS A 66 -13.43 -12.38 1.62
CA HIS A 66 -13.24 -13.74 1.12
C HIS A 66 -13.79 -14.80 2.08
N ARG A 67 -13.60 -14.62 3.39
CA ARG A 67 -14.10 -15.55 4.40
C ARG A 67 -15.63 -15.56 4.45
N VAL A 68 -16.27 -14.40 4.42
CA VAL A 68 -17.75 -14.31 4.40
C VAL A 68 -18.30 -14.95 3.12
N ALA A 69 -17.70 -14.65 1.97
CA ALA A 69 -18.09 -15.22 0.68
C ALA A 69 -17.94 -16.75 0.57
N ALA A 70 -17.16 -17.38 1.45
CA ALA A 70 -16.98 -18.82 1.50
C ALA A 70 -17.92 -19.52 2.50
N MET A 71 -18.66 -18.74 3.31
CA MET A 71 -19.67 -19.23 4.25
C MET A 71 -21.09 -19.18 3.68
N ASP A 72 -21.28 -18.43 2.59
CA ASP A 72 -22.49 -18.41 1.74
C ASP A 72 -22.42 -19.49 0.64
#